data_AF-A0A2V8PF45-F1
#
_entry.id   AF-A0A2V8PF45-F1
#
_cell.length_a   1.000
_cell.length_b   1.000
_cell.length_c   1.000
_cell.angle_alpha   90.00
_cell.angle_beta   90.00
_cell.angle_gamma   90.00
#
_symmetry.space_group_name_H-M   'P 1'
#
loop_
_entity.id
_entity.type
_entity.pdbx_description
1 polymer ?
#
loop_
_entity_poly.entity_id
_entity_poly.type
_entity_poly.pdbx_seq_one_letter_code
_entity_poly.pdbx_strand_id
1 'polypeptide(L)'
;MRKKSNRISLQTLLSDPEKSPEQKLALFAWLNLGIIESLGRGHLTPADALRIFFNGENCLFVRHELADENADTIMSCGVQLPDLFDILPADKAQQEFQSELSTMRSLCVNILEQKRLAA
;
A
#
# COMPACT_ATOMS: atom_id res chain seq x y z
N MET A 1 5.69 6.44 -28.95
CA MET A 1 4.45 5.96 -28.28
C MET A 1 4.63 6.14 -26.78
N ARG A 2 3.91 7.08 -26.14
CA ARG A 2 3.99 7.26 -24.67
C ARG A 2 3.22 6.10 -24.02
N LYS A 3 3.91 5.19 -23.31
CA LYS A 3 3.24 4.23 -22.41
C LYS A 3 2.37 5.05 -21.46
N LYS A 4 1.05 4.85 -21.46
CA LYS A 4 0.16 5.38 -20.42
C LYS A 4 0.77 4.96 -19.07
N SER A 5 1.10 5.92 -18.23
CA SER A 5 1.57 5.64 -16.87
C SER A 5 0.41 4.96 -16.15
N ASN A 6 0.52 3.65 -15.92
CA ASN A 6 -0.52 2.84 -15.29
C ASN A 6 -0.50 3.05 -13.76
N ARG A 7 -0.47 4.32 -13.33
CA ARG A 7 -0.43 4.71 -11.92
C ARG A 7 -1.83 4.67 -11.35
N ILE A 8 -1.96 4.09 -10.17
CA ILE A 8 -3.17 4.15 -9.37
C ILE A 8 -3.11 5.47 -8.60
N SER A 9 -4.12 6.33 -8.79
CA SER A 9 -4.27 7.56 -7.99
C SER A 9 -5.29 7.31 -6.88
N LEU A 10 -4.83 7.31 -5.62
CA LEU A 10 -5.73 7.21 -4.47
C LEU A 10 -6.67 8.41 -4.39
N GLN A 11 -6.20 9.59 -4.78
CA GLN A 11 -7.04 10.78 -4.89
C GLN A 11 -8.21 10.52 -5.84
N THR A 12 -7.97 10.06 -7.06
CA THR A 12 -9.09 9.78 -7.99
C THR A 12 -10.03 8.67 -7.48
N LEU A 13 -9.51 7.65 -6.80
CA LEU A 13 -10.31 6.52 -6.32
C LEU A 13 -11.10 6.83 -5.05
N LEU A 14 -10.58 7.68 -4.17
CA LEU A 14 -11.10 7.89 -2.82
C LEU A 14 -11.65 9.30 -2.57
N SER A 15 -11.44 10.28 -3.48
CA SER A 15 -11.95 11.65 -3.33
C SER A 15 -13.47 11.80 -3.55
N ASP A 16 -14.23 10.71 -3.61
CA ASP A 16 -15.69 10.79 -3.61
C ASP A 16 -16.18 11.47 -2.31
N PRO A 17 -16.87 12.62 -2.41
CA PRO A 17 -17.31 13.39 -1.25
C PRO A 17 -18.39 12.69 -0.44
N GLU A 18 -19.09 11.70 -1.01
CA GLU A 18 -20.11 10.93 -0.30
C GLU A 18 -19.51 9.84 0.60
N LYS A 19 -18.23 9.49 0.41
CA LYS A 19 -17.58 8.46 1.22
C LYS A 19 -17.15 9.00 2.57
N SER A 20 -17.54 8.31 3.64
CA SER A 20 -17.03 8.61 4.98
C SER A 20 -15.51 8.33 5.06
N PRO A 21 -14.78 8.99 5.98
CA PRO A 21 -13.36 8.70 6.22
C PRO A 21 -13.09 7.21 6.47
N GLU A 22 -13.98 6.53 7.19
CA GLU A 22 -13.89 5.09 7.50
C GLU A 22 -14.02 4.24 6.24
N GLN A 23 -14.94 4.59 5.33
CA GLN A 23 -15.10 3.90 4.05
C GLN A 23 -13.86 4.08 3.16
N LYS A 24 -13.27 5.29 3.14
CA LYS A 24 -12.04 5.56 2.39
C LYS A 24 -10.86 4.73 2.94
N LEU A 25 -10.73 4.64 4.27
CA LEU A 25 -9.72 3.81 4.93
C LEU A 25 -9.93 2.32 4.66
N ALA A 26 -11.17 1.84 4.71
CA ALA A 26 -11.47 0.44 4.41
C ALA A 26 -11.11 0.10 2.95
N LEU A 27 -11.50 0.94 2.00
CA LEU A 27 -11.13 0.78 0.59
C LEU A 27 -9.61 0.80 0.38
N PHE A 28 -8.91 1.72 1.05
CA PHE A 28 -7.45 1.76 1.05
C PHE A 28 -6.82 0.45 1.55
N ALA A 29 -7.31 -0.10 2.66
CA ALA A 29 -6.83 -1.35 3.21
C ALA A 29 -7.08 -2.54 2.25
N TRP A 30 -8.26 -2.61 1.64
CA TRP A 30 -8.57 -3.64 0.63
C TRP A 30 -7.67 -3.56 -0.61
N LEU A 31 -7.40 -2.35 -1.12
CA LEU A 31 -6.48 -2.14 -2.23
C LEU A 31 -5.08 -2.63 -1.89
N ASN A 32 -4.58 -2.31 -0.69
CA ASN A 32 -3.27 -2.76 -0.23
C ASN A 32 -3.21 -4.29 -0.08
N LEU A 33 -4.25 -4.93 0.45
CA LEU A 33 -4.31 -6.39 0.52
C LEU A 33 -4.19 -7.04 -0.88
N GLY A 34 -4.86 -6.48 -1.90
CA GLY A 34 -4.74 -6.97 -3.27
C GLY A 34 -3.33 -6.80 -3.86
N ILE A 35 -2.67 -5.69 -3.53
CA ILE A 35 -1.29 -5.40 -3.95
C ILE A 35 -0.30 -6.34 -3.25
N ILE A 36 -0.43 -6.52 -1.93
CA ILE A 36 0.38 -7.43 -1.12
C ILE A 36 0.26 -8.87 -1.64
N GLU A 37 -0.95 -9.33 -1.96
CA GLU A 37 -1.16 -10.65 -2.54
C GLU A 37 -0.52 -10.80 -3.92
N SER A 38 -0.57 -9.73 -4.75
CA SER A 38 0.07 -9.71 -6.07
C SER A 38 1.60 -9.73 -5.97
N LEU A 39 2.16 -9.02 -4.99
CA LEU A 39 3.58 -9.00 -4.64
C LEU A 39 4.06 -10.37 -4.14
N GLY A 40 3.33 -10.96 -3.20
CA GLY A 40 3.66 -12.28 -2.62
C GLY A 40 3.64 -13.41 -3.66
N ARG A 41 2.84 -13.30 -4.72
CA ARG A 41 2.78 -14.25 -5.84
C ARG A 41 3.74 -13.93 -6.98
N GLY A 42 4.44 -12.80 -6.94
CA GLY A 42 5.35 -12.36 -8.01
C GLY A 42 4.64 -11.86 -9.28
N HIS A 43 3.33 -11.62 -9.25
CA HIS A 43 2.60 -10.98 -10.36
C HIS A 43 2.93 -9.49 -10.49
N LEU A 44 3.39 -8.89 -9.38
CA LEU A 44 3.85 -7.52 -9.29
C LEU A 44 5.25 -7.55 -8.68
N THR A 45 6.19 -6.81 -9.27
CA THR A 45 7.52 -6.62 -8.67
C THR A 45 7.49 -5.48 -7.65
N PRO A 46 8.39 -5.44 -6.65
CA PRO A 46 8.50 -4.31 -5.73
C PRO A 46 8.66 -2.96 -6.46
N ALA A 47 9.52 -2.91 -7.49
CA ALA A 47 9.74 -1.71 -8.29
C ALA A 47 8.48 -1.27 -9.06
N ASP A 48 7.70 -2.23 -9.59
CA ASP A 48 6.42 -1.92 -10.22
C ASP A 48 5.40 -1.43 -9.20
N ALA A 49 5.33 -2.02 -8.02
CA ALA A 49 4.43 -1.60 -6.95
C ALA A 49 4.75 -0.17 -6.47
N LEU A 50 6.04 0.17 -6.31
CA LEU A 50 6.48 1.53 -6.03
C LEU A 50 6.01 2.51 -7.11
N ARG A 51 6.25 2.16 -8.38
CA ARG A 51 5.89 3.03 -9.51
C ARG A 51 4.39 3.22 -9.67
N ILE A 52 3.61 2.16 -9.44
CA ILE A 52 2.16 2.11 -9.71
C ILE A 52 1.36 2.64 -8.53
N PHE A 53 1.73 2.28 -7.30
CA PHE A 53 0.91 2.51 -6.11
C PHE A 53 1.65 3.19 -4.94
N PHE A 54 2.80 2.69 -4.50
CA PHE A 54 3.55 3.29 -3.37
C PHE A 54 4.35 4.54 -3.77
N ASN A 55 3.79 5.37 -4.65
CA ASN A 55 4.44 6.58 -5.13
C ASN A 55 4.17 7.77 -4.20
N GLY A 56 4.99 8.83 -4.32
CA GLY A 56 4.91 10.01 -3.46
C GLY A 56 3.55 10.74 -3.50
N GLU A 57 2.84 10.72 -4.63
CA GLU A 57 1.51 11.34 -4.74
C GLU A 57 0.51 10.63 -3.82
N ASN A 58 0.51 9.30 -3.81
CA ASN A 58 -0.33 8.51 -2.93
C ASN A 58 0.12 8.61 -1.46
N CYS A 59 1.42 8.70 -1.17
CA CYS A 59 1.90 8.91 0.20
C CYS A 59 1.39 10.25 0.77
N LEU A 60 1.47 11.33 -0.02
CA LEU A 60 0.96 12.64 0.37
C LEU A 60 -0.55 12.61 0.59
N PHE A 61 -1.29 11.95 -0.32
CA PHE A 61 -2.73 11.79 -0.17
C PHE A 61 -3.10 11.08 1.14
N VAL A 62 -2.45 9.95 1.46
CA VAL A 62 -2.72 9.19 2.69
C VAL A 62 -2.45 10.06 3.92
N ARG A 63 -1.34 10.78 3.93
CA ARG A 63 -0.95 11.64 5.07
C ARG A 63 -1.91 12.81 5.30
N HIS A 64 -2.42 13.42 4.25
CA HIS A 64 -3.27 14.61 4.35
C HIS A 64 -4.77 14.30 4.43
N GLU A 65 -5.24 13.29 3.71
CA GLU A 65 -6.67 13.03 3.51
C GLU A 65 -7.19 11.83 4.33
N LEU A 66 -6.36 10.79 4.53
CA LEU A 66 -6.74 9.66 5.37
C LEU A 66 -6.31 9.86 6.83
N ALA A 67 -5.17 10.52 7.06
CA ALA A 67 -4.66 10.92 8.38
C ALA A 67 -4.64 9.78 9.43
N ASP A 68 -4.35 8.56 8.99
CA ASP A 68 -4.28 7.35 9.82
C ASP A 68 -2.85 6.82 9.87
N GLU A 69 -2.37 6.53 11.08
CA GLU A 69 -0.98 6.10 11.34
C GLU A 69 -0.66 4.74 10.69
N ASN A 70 -1.61 3.80 10.71
CA ASN A 70 -1.43 2.51 10.06
C ASN A 70 -1.36 2.67 8.55
N ALA A 71 -2.18 3.57 7.98
CA ALA A 71 -2.15 3.85 6.55
C ALA A 71 -0.83 4.51 6.09
N ASP A 72 -0.30 5.48 6.85
CA ASP A 72 1.00 6.11 6.54
C ASP A 72 2.16 5.09 6.67
N THR A 73 2.09 4.19 7.66
CA THR A 73 3.06 3.11 7.85
C THR A 73 3.03 2.13 6.66
N ILE A 74 1.85 1.70 6.21
CA ILE A 74 1.69 0.82 5.03
C ILE A 74 2.36 1.45 3.81
N MET A 75 2.13 2.74 3.55
CA MET A 75 2.74 3.44 2.43
C MET A 75 4.27 3.50 2.57
N SER A 76 4.77 3.77 3.77
CA SER A 76 6.21 3.88 4.06
C SER A 76 6.94 2.56 3.84
N CYS A 77 6.39 1.44 4.34
CA CYS A 77 6.91 0.08 4.08
C CYS A 77 6.96 -0.19 2.56
N GLY A 78 5.86 0.12 1.86
CA GLY A 78 5.73 -0.13 0.42
C GLY A 78 6.75 0.63 -0.43
N VAL A 79 7.17 1.83 -0.01
CA VAL A 79 8.21 2.62 -0.70
C VAL A 79 9.58 1.94 -0.62
N GLN A 80 9.87 1.26 0.48
CA GLN A 80 11.19 0.70 0.79
C GLN A 80 11.39 -0.73 0.25
N LEU A 81 10.32 -1.39 -0.22
CA LEU A 81 10.39 -2.77 -0.72
C LEU A 81 11.43 -3.00 -1.82
N PRO A 82 11.62 -2.10 -2.80
CA PRO A 82 12.67 -2.29 -3.82
C PRO A 82 14.07 -2.22 -3.20
N ASP A 83 14.28 -1.31 -2.25
CA ASP A 83 15.59 -1.06 -1.63
C ASP A 83 16.13 -2.32 -0.94
N LEU A 84 15.26 -3.18 -0.40
CA LEU A 84 15.63 -4.47 0.20
C LEU A 84 16.50 -5.32 -0.74
N PHE A 85 16.18 -5.32 -2.04
CA PHE A 85 16.89 -6.10 -3.05
C PHE A 85 18.15 -5.41 -3.56
N ASP A 86 18.29 -4.10 -3.32
CA ASP A 86 19.49 -3.33 -3.65
C ASP A 86 20.55 -3.42 -2.54
N ILE A 87 20.13 -3.55 -1.27
CA ILE A 87 21.03 -3.51 -0.10
C ILE A 87 21.34 -4.89 0.50
N LEU A 88 20.52 -5.93 0.27
CA LEU A 88 20.70 -7.24 0.87
C LEU A 88 21.03 -8.34 -0.17
N PRO A 89 21.74 -9.41 0.23
CA PRO A 89 21.83 -10.63 -0.56
C PRO A 89 20.45 -11.22 -0.83
N ALA A 90 20.26 -11.85 -2.00
CA ALA A 90 18.96 -12.32 -2.48
C ALA A 90 18.13 -13.12 -1.46
N ASP A 91 18.73 -14.08 -0.75
CA ASP A 91 18.02 -14.90 0.24
C ASP A 91 17.51 -14.06 1.43
N LYS A 92 18.33 -13.10 1.89
CA LYS A 92 17.95 -12.19 2.98
C LYS A 92 16.93 -11.16 2.52
N ALA A 93 17.10 -10.62 1.31
CA ALA A 93 16.13 -9.70 0.70
C ALA A 93 14.75 -10.36 0.59
N GLN A 94 14.71 -11.62 0.14
CA GLN A 94 13.46 -12.36 0.03
C GLN A 94 12.82 -12.62 1.40
N GLN A 95 13.61 -12.97 2.41
CA GLN A 95 13.11 -13.16 3.78
C GLN A 95 12.51 -11.86 4.34
N GLU A 96 13.24 -10.76 4.23
CA GLU A 96 12.80 -9.45 4.73
C GLU A 96 11.57 -8.97 3.97
N PHE A 97 11.54 -9.16 2.65
CA PHE A 97 10.40 -8.85 1.82
C PHE A 97 9.13 -9.58 2.28
N GLN A 98 9.21 -10.88 2.59
CA GLN A 98 8.05 -11.61 3.12
C GLN A 98 7.63 -11.13 4.52
N SER A 99 8.59 -10.76 5.36
CA SER A 99 8.34 -10.16 6.68
C SER A 99 7.57 -8.84 6.54
N GLU A 100 8.04 -7.93 5.67
CA GLU A 100 7.39 -6.65 5.38
C GLU A 100 5.97 -6.84 4.84
N LEU A 101 5.78 -7.77 3.89
CA LEU A 101 4.43 -8.08 3.38
C LEU A 101 3.49 -8.58 4.48
N SER A 102 4.00 -9.38 5.43
CA SER A 102 3.21 -9.85 6.58
C SER A 102 2.85 -8.72 7.53
N THR A 103 3.78 -7.79 7.80
CA THR A 103 3.53 -6.59 8.60
C THR A 103 2.47 -5.71 7.96
N MET A 104 2.62 -5.39 6.66
CA MET A 104 1.64 -4.60 5.92
C MET A 104 0.26 -5.26 5.91
N ARG A 105 0.20 -6.59 5.76
CA ARG A 105 -1.07 -7.35 5.82
C ARG A 105 -1.74 -7.20 7.18
N SER A 106 -0.98 -7.29 8.26
CA SER A 106 -1.48 -7.13 9.63
C SER A 106 -2.03 -5.72 9.86
N LEU A 107 -1.33 -4.68 9.38
CA LEU A 107 -1.80 -3.30 9.44
C LEU A 107 -3.11 -3.10 8.67
N CYS A 108 -3.26 -3.71 7.48
CA CYS A 108 -4.50 -3.66 6.72
C CYS A 108 -5.66 -4.31 7.47
N VAL A 109 -5.43 -5.47 8.09
CA VAL A 109 -6.45 -6.16 8.91
C VAL A 109 -6.82 -5.31 10.12
N ASN A 110 -5.85 -4.72 10.81
CA ASN A 110 -6.11 -3.83 11.95
C ASN A 110 -7.01 -2.65 11.57
N ILE A 111 -6.75 -2.00 10.42
CA ILE A 111 -7.63 -0.93 9.91
C ILE A 111 -9.05 -1.48 9.73
N LEU A 112 -9.22 -2.62 9.05
CA LEU A 112 -10.54 -3.20 8.77
C LEU A 112 -11.28 -3.63 10.05
N GLU A 113 -10.59 -4.19 11.03
CA GLU A 113 -11.17 -4.62 12.30
C GLU A 113 -11.59 -3.45 13.18
N GLN A 114 -10.74 -2.43 13.29
CA GLN A 114 -11.07 -1.20 14.04
C GLN A 114 -12.31 -0.51 13.45
N LYS A 115 -12.49 -0.55 12.13
CA LYS A 115 -13.68 0.04 11.51
C LYS A 115 -14.91 -0.86 11.61
N ARG A 116 -14.77 -2.19 11.65
CA ARG A 116 -15.88 -3.10 11.94
C ARG A 116 -16.44 -2.92 13.36
N LEU A 117 -15.60 -2.51 14.31
CA LEU A 117 -15.99 -2.25 15.70
C LEU A 117 -16.60 -0.86 15.92
N ALA A 118 -16.46 0.05 14.96
CA ALA A 118 -16.95 1.43 15.04
C ALA A 118 -18.27 1.67 14.27
N ALA A 119 -18.79 0.64 13.57
CA ALA A 119 -20.05 0.64 12.83
C ALA A 119 -21.15 -0.07 13.62
#